data_AF-A0A2I0D530-F1
#
_entry.id   AF-A0A2I0D530-F1
#
_cell.length_a   1.000
_cell.length_b   1.000
_cell.length_c   1.000
_cell.angle_alpha   90.00
_cell.angle_beta   90.00
_cell.angle_gamma   90.00
#
_symmetry.space_group_name_H-M   'P 1'
#
loop_
_entity.id
_entity.type
_entity.pdbx_description
1 polymer ?
#
loop_
_entity_poly.entity_id
_entity_poly.type
_entity_poly.pdbx_seq_one_letter_code
_entity_poly.pdbx_strand_id
1 'polypeptide(L)'
;MKNVIKVVVLLSFLSCKAQVSSKAMPFENLITGTWVLENENNIKIEFNTNQIKKNIVNSQIIEEYDYSIENDVTDSGLKIYYLITQNTNDPNEEYHYEIDTLTDERLILVYQLPNGGVGERLIYIRL
;
A
#
# COMPACT_ATOMS: atom_id res chain seq x y z
N MET A 1 -70.84 -16.44 -16.37
CA MET A 1 -70.54 -15.37 -15.37
C MET A 1 -69.59 -15.93 -14.33
N LYS A 2 -68.41 -15.29 -14.18
CA LYS A 2 -67.49 -15.33 -13.01
C LYS A 2 -67.02 -16.73 -12.56
N ASN A 3 -65.75 -17.11 -12.68
CA ASN A 3 -64.67 -16.55 -11.88
C ASN A 3 -63.30 -16.71 -12.58
N VAL A 4 -62.65 -15.56 -12.76
CA VAL A 4 -61.19 -15.41 -12.84
C VAL A 4 -60.63 -15.66 -11.43
N ILE A 5 -59.40 -16.19 -11.32
CA ILE A 5 -58.38 -16.00 -10.25
C ILE A 5 -57.56 -17.29 -10.10
N LYS A 6 -56.23 -17.35 -9.95
CA LYS A 6 -55.05 -16.52 -10.21
C LYS A 6 -53.87 -17.52 -10.12
N VAL A 7 -52.88 -17.35 -10.99
CA VAL A 7 -51.59 -18.03 -10.92
C VAL A 7 -50.85 -17.60 -9.64
N VAL A 8 -50.28 -18.53 -8.89
CA VAL A 8 -49.21 -18.25 -7.91
C VAL A 8 -48.11 -19.28 -8.12
N VAL A 9 -47.26 -19.03 -9.12
CA VAL A 9 -45.93 -19.66 -9.19
C VAL A 9 -45.04 -18.80 -8.30
N LEU A 10 -44.75 -19.32 -7.10
CA LEU A 10 -43.85 -18.71 -6.14
C LEU A 10 -42.41 -18.91 -6.65
N LEU A 11 -41.96 -18.05 -7.56
CA LEU A 11 -40.55 -17.93 -7.89
C LEU A 11 -39.87 -17.20 -6.74
N SER A 12 -39.33 -17.97 -5.79
CA SER A 12 -38.36 -17.48 -4.83
C SER A 12 -37.11 -17.06 -5.58
N PHE A 13 -37.08 -15.80 -6.03
CA PHE A 13 -35.84 -15.09 -6.28
C PHE A 13 -35.11 -15.03 -4.95
N LEU A 14 -34.26 -16.01 -4.69
CA LEU A 14 -33.10 -15.83 -3.83
C LEU A 14 -32.28 -14.74 -4.53
N SER A 15 -32.63 -13.48 -4.26
CA SER A 15 -31.69 -12.37 -4.33
C SER A 15 -30.61 -12.72 -3.32
N CYS A 16 -29.65 -13.54 -3.76
CA CYS A 16 -28.34 -13.58 -3.18
C CYS A 16 -27.83 -12.16 -3.38
N LYS A 17 -28.06 -11.30 -2.37
CA LYS A 17 -27.31 -10.08 -2.22
C LYS A 17 -25.88 -10.58 -2.12
N ALA A 18 -25.17 -10.56 -3.24
CA ALA A 18 -23.73 -10.58 -3.25
C ALA A 18 -23.35 -9.34 -2.45
N GLN A 19 -23.25 -9.51 -1.14
CA GLN A 19 -22.65 -8.57 -0.25
C GLN A 19 -21.18 -8.65 -0.66
N VAL A 20 -20.83 -7.84 -1.66
CA VAL A 20 -19.45 -7.59 -2.03
C VAL A 20 -18.88 -6.88 -0.81
N SER A 21 -18.49 -7.67 0.18
CA SER A 21 -17.62 -7.24 1.25
C SER A 21 -16.40 -6.72 0.51
N SER A 22 -16.25 -5.39 0.45
CA SER A 22 -15.02 -4.74 0.03
C SER A 22 -13.96 -5.25 1.01
N LYS A 23 -13.34 -6.37 0.66
CA LYS A 23 -12.27 -6.97 1.44
C LYS A 23 -11.19 -5.91 1.45
N ALA A 24 -11.02 -5.22 2.58
CA ALA A 24 -9.97 -4.22 2.74
C ALA A 24 -8.67 -4.86 2.24
N MET A 25 -8.03 -4.22 1.27
CA MET A 25 -6.80 -4.75 0.69
C MET A 25 -5.77 -4.87 1.82
N PRO A 26 -5.01 -5.98 1.92
CA PRO A 26 -3.92 -6.06 2.88
C PRO A 26 -3.01 -4.84 2.76
N PHE A 27 -2.56 -4.28 3.88
CA PHE A 27 -1.71 -3.08 3.92
C PHE A 27 -0.47 -3.22 3.02
N GLU A 28 0.11 -4.42 2.98
CA GLU A 28 1.24 -4.79 2.12
C GLU A 28 0.94 -4.70 0.63
N ASN A 29 -0.31 -4.91 0.21
CA ASN A 29 -0.70 -4.77 -1.20
C ASN A 29 -0.96 -3.31 -1.57
N LEU A 30 -1.27 -2.47 -0.59
CA LEU A 30 -1.57 -1.06 -0.81
C LEU A 30 -0.31 -0.28 -1.25
N ILE A 31 0.88 -0.69 -0.79
CA ILE A 31 2.15 -0.05 -1.20
C ILE A 31 2.55 -0.38 -2.64
N THR A 32 2.11 -1.54 -3.18
CA THR A 32 2.47 -1.98 -4.53
C THR A 32 1.93 -1.00 -5.56
N GLY A 33 2.81 -0.49 -6.42
CA GLY A 33 2.50 0.54 -7.42
C GLY A 33 3.66 1.50 -7.61
N THR A 34 3.45 2.48 -8.50
CA THR A 34 4.39 3.56 -8.75
C THR A 34 3.94 4.82 -8.02
N TRP A 35 4.90 5.48 -7.38
CA TRP A 35 4.71 6.68 -6.59
C TRP A 35 5.68 7.76 -7.05
N VAL A 36 5.23 9.01 -7.09
CA VAL A 36 6.03 10.17 -7.49
C VAL A 36 6.29 11.05 -6.28
N LEU A 37 7.52 11.51 -6.12
CA LEU A 37 7.87 12.41 -5.02
C LEU A 37 7.11 13.74 -5.18
N GLU A 38 6.44 14.17 -4.14
CA GLU A 38 5.71 15.43 -4.11
C GLU A 38 6.69 16.58 -4.36
N ASN A 39 6.38 17.41 -5.37
CA ASN A 39 7.21 18.52 -5.88
C ASN A 39 8.38 18.13 -6.81
N GLU A 40 8.66 16.84 -7.02
CA GLU A 40 9.74 16.37 -7.90
C GLU A 40 9.26 15.25 -8.83
N ASN A 41 8.54 15.64 -9.89
CA ASN A 41 7.87 14.70 -10.80
C ASN A 41 8.82 13.72 -11.54
N ASN A 42 10.11 14.02 -11.55
CA ASN A 42 11.15 13.19 -12.16
C ASN A 42 11.69 12.10 -11.23
N ILE A 43 11.39 12.15 -9.93
CA ILE A 43 11.75 11.13 -8.95
C ILE A 43 10.53 10.26 -8.67
N LYS A 44 10.69 8.96 -8.89
CA LYS A 44 9.67 7.95 -8.67
C LYS A 44 10.22 6.79 -7.89
N ILE A 45 9.34 6.12 -7.17
CA ILE A 45 9.60 4.81 -6.60
C ILE A 45 8.54 3.83 -7.07
N GLU A 46 8.94 2.60 -7.37
CA GLU A 46 8.03 1.54 -7.76
C GLU A 46 8.20 0.35 -6.83
N PHE A 47 7.11 -0.11 -6.22
CA PHE A 47 7.06 -1.34 -5.44
C PHE A 47 6.29 -2.41 -6.22
N ASN A 48 6.85 -3.61 -6.34
CA ASN A 48 6.19 -4.73 -7.01
C ASN A 48 5.83 -5.88 -6.05
N THR A 49 5.05 -6.84 -6.53
CA THR A 49 4.59 -7.99 -5.74
C THR A 49 5.70 -9.00 -5.39
N ASN A 50 6.89 -8.84 -5.98
CA ASN A 50 8.06 -9.67 -5.69
C ASN A 50 8.96 -9.03 -4.62
N GLN A 51 8.46 -8.03 -3.87
CA GLN A 51 9.19 -7.35 -2.82
C GLN A 51 10.43 -6.58 -3.31
N ILE A 52 10.38 -6.11 -4.57
CA ILE A 52 11.41 -5.22 -5.11
C ILE A 52 10.89 -3.79 -5.15
N LYS A 53 11.68 -2.86 -4.61
CA LYS A 53 11.54 -1.41 -4.72
C LYS A 53 12.56 -0.89 -5.73
N LYS A 54 12.14 -0.05 -6.66
CA LYS A 54 13.03 0.61 -7.63
C LYS A 54 13.01 2.11 -7.42
N ASN A 55 14.18 2.72 -7.30
CA ASN A 55 14.33 4.17 -7.39
C ASN A 55 14.50 4.55 -8.86
N ILE A 56 13.65 5.43 -9.37
CA ILE A 56 13.63 5.84 -10.77
C ILE A 56 13.80 7.35 -10.84
N VAL A 57 14.84 7.80 -11.55
CA VAL A 57 15.10 9.23 -11.79
C VAL A 57 15.17 9.47 -13.30
N ASN A 58 14.42 10.44 -13.80
CA ASN A 58 14.36 10.76 -15.24
C ASN A 58 14.05 9.52 -16.11
N SER A 59 13.15 8.65 -15.63
CA SER A 59 12.75 7.39 -16.28
C SER A 59 13.85 6.32 -16.38
N GLN A 60 14.94 6.46 -15.64
CA GLN A 60 15.98 5.44 -15.51
C GLN A 60 15.98 4.87 -14.10
N ILE A 61 16.08 3.54 -13.99
CA ILE A 61 16.29 2.87 -12.70
C ILE A 61 17.72 3.17 -12.28
N ILE A 62 17.88 3.79 -11.13
CA ILE A 62 19.19 4.11 -10.55
C ILE A 62 19.60 3.09 -9.50
N GLU A 63 18.64 2.60 -8.72
CA GLU A 63 18.87 1.64 -7.63
C GLU A 63 17.68 0.69 -7.52
N GLU A 64 17.95 -0.54 -7.08
CA GLU A 64 16.95 -1.54 -6.74
C GLU A 64 17.21 -2.04 -5.32
N TYR A 65 16.13 -2.27 -4.58
CA TYR A 65 16.14 -2.72 -3.19
C TYR A 65 15.18 -3.88 -3.03
N ASP A 66 15.57 -4.88 -2.23
CA ASP A 66 14.59 -5.74 -1.58
C ASP A 66 13.86 -4.90 -0.52
N TYR A 67 12.56 -5.10 -0.34
CA TYR A 67 11.80 -4.40 0.70
C TYR A 67 10.90 -5.33 1.51
N SER A 68 10.73 -5.01 2.78
CA SER A 68 9.75 -5.63 3.67
C SER A 68 8.92 -4.56 4.37
N ILE A 69 7.69 -4.93 4.73
CA ILE A 69 6.86 -4.13 5.63
C ILE A 69 6.75 -4.88 6.95
N GLU A 70 7.17 -4.22 8.01
CA GLU A 70 7.04 -4.71 9.38
C GLU A 70 6.03 -3.87 10.14
N ASN A 71 5.57 -4.37 11.29
CA ASN A 71 4.72 -3.61 12.17
C ASN A 71 5.00 -3.94 13.63
N ASP A 72 4.81 -2.94 14.47
CA ASP A 72 4.90 -3.05 15.92
C ASP A 72 3.63 -2.49 16.57
N VAL A 73 3.41 -2.81 17.84
CA VAL A 73 2.31 -2.32 18.65
C VAL A 73 2.87 -1.68 19.90
N THR A 74 2.62 -0.39 20.07
CA THR A 74 3.04 0.34 21.28
C THR A 74 2.30 -0.14 22.52
N ASP A 75 2.80 0.22 23.70
CA ASP A 75 2.12 -0.05 24.98
C ASP A 75 0.68 0.52 25.04
N SER A 76 0.40 1.58 24.27
CA SER A 76 -0.94 2.17 24.14
C SER A 76 -1.86 1.42 23.16
N GLY A 77 -1.36 0.36 22.51
CA GLY A 77 -2.07 -0.41 21.49
C GLY A 77 -2.06 0.24 20.10
N LEU A 78 -1.25 1.28 19.87
CA LEU A 78 -1.12 1.89 18.55
C LEU A 78 -0.26 1.00 17.66
N LYS A 79 -0.79 0.66 16.48
CA LYS A 79 -0.05 -0.09 15.48
C LYS A 79 0.77 0.87 14.62
N ILE A 80 2.08 0.63 14.54
CA ILE A 80 3.02 1.38 13.71
C ILE A 80 3.55 0.45 12.62
N TYR A 81 3.76 0.98 11.41
CA TYR A 81 4.27 0.23 10.28
C TYR A 81 5.62 0.79 9.84
N TYR A 82 6.51 -0.11 9.45
CA TYR A 82 7.86 0.22 8.99
C TYR A 82 8.10 -0.35 7.61
N LEU A 83 8.75 0.43 6.75
CA LEU A 83 9.32 -0.01 5.49
C LEU A 83 10.84 -0.16 5.68
N ILE A 84 11.35 -1.36 5.47
CA ILE A 84 12.78 -1.65 5.48
C ILE A 84 13.18 -1.92 4.03
N THR A 85 14.27 -1.30 3.57
CA THR A 85 14.79 -1.49 2.21
C THR A 85 16.27 -1.81 2.25
N GLN A 86 16.68 -2.88 1.57
CA GLN A 86 18.07 -3.33 1.47
C GLN A 86 18.53 -3.27 0.02
N ASN A 87 19.62 -2.57 -0.28
CA ASN A 87 20.11 -2.44 -1.65
C ASN A 87 20.53 -3.82 -2.18
N THR A 88 20.06 -4.19 -3.38
CA THR A 88 20.33 -5.52 -3.96
C THR A 88 21.78 -5.71 -4.39
N ASN A 89 22.53 -4.60 -4.56
CA ASN A 89 23.94 -4.61 -4.96
C ASN A 89 24.90 -4.31 -3.80
N ASP A 90 24.44 -3.72 -2.70
CA ASP A 90 25.23 -3.48 -1.49
C ASP A 90 24.45 -3.87 -0.21
N PRO A 91 24.76 -5.02 0.42
CA PRO A 91 24.07 -5.46 1.63
C PRO A 91 24.35 -4.60 2.86
N ASN A 92 25.27 -3.63 2.80
CA ASN A 92 25.49 -2.70 3.92
C ASN A 92 24.63 -1.43 3.81
N GLU A 93 23.94 -1.24 2.68
CA GLU A 93 23.09 -0.09 2.43
C GLU A 93 21.63 -0.44 2.71
N GLU A 94 21.24 -0.24 3.97
CA GLU A 94 19.89 -0.48 4.47
C GLU A 94 19.25 0.83 4.94
N TYR A 95 17.97 1.01 4.64
CA TYR A 95 17.20 2.16 5.08
C TYR A 95 15.93 1.72 5.80
N HIS A 96 15.59 2.45 6.86
CA HIS A 96 14.44 2.22 7.70
C HIS A 96 13.53 3.44 7.64
N TYR A 97 12.25 3.22 7.35
CA TYR A 97 11.25 4.27 7.31
C TYR A 97 10.06 3.88 8.18
N GLU A 98 9.55 4.82 8.95
CA GLU A 98 8.19 4.73 9.46
C GLU A 98 7.21 5.12 8.36
N ILE A 99 6.12 4.36 8.22
CA ILE A 99 5.03 4.66 7.30
C ILE A 99 3.98 5.48 8.04
N ASP A 100 4.12 6.80 7.98
CA ASP A 100 3.19 7.77 8.59
C ASP A 100 1.82 7.74 7.90
N THR A 101 1.78 7.53 6.58
CA THR A 101 0.53 7.42 5.82
C THR A 101 0.70 6.48 4.64
N LEU A 102 -0.28 5.60 4.43
CA LEU A 102 -0.41 4.79 3.21
C LEU A 102 -1.89 4.68 2.85
N THR A 103 -2.28 5.28 1.72
CA THR A 103 -3.62 5.21 1.12
C THR A 103 -3.50 4.86 -0.36
N ASP A 104 -4.62 4.74 -1.08
CA ASP A 104 -4.60 4.55 -2.54
C ASP A 104 -4.01 5.76 -3.30
N GLU A 105 -3.84 6.91 -2.64
CA GLU A 105 -3.43 8.18 -3.26
C GLU A 105 -2.09 8.70 -2.74
N ARG A 106 -1.75 8.40 -1.48
CA ARG A 106 -0.62 9.02 -0.78
C ARG A 106 0.19 8.03 0.03
N LEU A 107 1.51 8.15 -0.08
CA LEU A 107 2.49 7.45 0.73
C LEU A 107 3.37 8.49 1.42
N ILE A 108 3.44 8.46 2.74
CA ILE A 108 4.33 9.32 3.52
C ILE A 108 5.28 8.44 4.31
N LEU A 109 6.57 8.62 4.05
CA LEU A 109 7.66 7.91 4.70
C LEU A 109 8.46 8.88 5.55
N VAL A 110 8.82 8.44 6.74
CA VAL A 110 9.67 9.19 7.67
C VAL A 110 10.93 8.38 7.89
N TYR A 111 12.06 8.88 7.38
CA TYR A 111 13.34 8.19 7.52
C TYR A 111 13.76 8.11 8.98
N GLN A 112 14.18 6.94 9.43
CA GLN A 112 14.67 6.72 10.79
C GLN A 112 16.19 6.73 10.78
N LEU A 113 16.78 7.64 11.55
CA LEU A 113 18.23 7.73 11.68
C LEU A 113 18.76 6.55 12.51
N PRO A 114 19.94 6.02 12.21
CA PRO A 114 20.53 4.88 12.94
C PRO A 114 20.71 5.10 14.45
N ASN A 115 20.72 6.35 14.91
CA ASN A 115 20.84 6.74 16.31
C ASN A 115 19.51 7.01 17.01
N GLY A 116 18.38 6.60 16.42
CA GLY A 116 17.03 6.74 17.01
C GLY A 116 16.42 8.14 16.87
N GLY A 117 16.87 8.91 15.87
CA GLY A 117 16.29 10.21 15.52
C GLY A 117 15.38 10.14 14.30
N VAL A 118 14.55 11.16 14.11
CA VAL A 118 13.71 11.31 12.92
C VAL A 118 14.47 12.11 11.86
N GLY A 119 14.59 11.51 10.68
CA GLY A 119 15.20 12.09 9.49
C GLY A 119 14.19 12.80 8.57
N GLU A 120 14.46 12.75 7.27
CA GLU A 120 13.64 13.40 6.26
C GLU A 120 12.24 12.76 6.15
N ARG A 121 11.24 13.62 5.90
CA ARG A 121 9.87 13.21 5.59
C ARG A 121 9.66 13.28 4.08
N LEU A 122 9.48 12.12 3.46
CA LEU A 122 9.25 11.96 2.02
C LEU A 122 7.76 11.76 1.77
N ILE A 123 7.19 12.58 0.90
CA ILE A 123 5.76 12.52 0.56
C ILE A 123 5.67 12.11 -0.90
N TYR A 124 4.92 11.04 -1.17
CA TYR A 124 4.69 10.56 -2.51
C TYR A 124 3.21 10.51 -2.85
N ILE A 125 2.91 10.75 -4.13
CA ILE A 125 1.58 10.66 -4.73
C ILE A 125 1.54 9.48 -5.69
N ARG A 126 0.46 8.71 -5.64
CA ARG A 126 0.23 7.57 -6.53
C ARG A 126 0.11 8.02 -7.99
N LEU A 127 0.69 7.26 -8.92
CA LEU A 127 0.44 7.39 -10.37
C LEU A 127 -0.72 6.52 -10.84
#